data_AF-A0A534IHB5-F1
#
_entry.id   AF-A0A534IHB5-F1
#
_cell.length_a   1.000
_cell.length_b   1.000
_cell.length_c   1.000
_cell.angle_alpha   90.00
_cell.angle_beta   90.00
_cell.angle_gamma   90.00
#
_symmetry.space_group_name_H-M   'P 1'
#
loop_
_entity.id
_entity.type
_entity.pdbx_description
1 polymer ?
#
loop_
_entity_poly.entity_id
_entity_poly.type
_entity_poly.pdbx_seq_one_letter_code
_entity_poly.pdbx_strand_id
1 'polypeptide(L)'
;MPIKGAHGLIGKQVADSEGVEMGYVSSEDDQFLTIAEGPVGKLRLGRRFIASSAEKVLLRGPAREIFAGLNVVDNQGEFLGIVRDTMETEDVLDSLLVEDEGGEMVSVLLEDIKTIDEWVDLDISSDDVYGKQESGG
;
A
#
# COMPACT_ATOMS: atom_id res chain seq x y z
N MET A 1 14.88 10.69 -18.37
CA MET A 1 15.77 11.39 -17.41
C MET A 1 15.42 10.90 -16.02
N PRO A 2 16.35 10.33 -15.23
CA PRO A 2 16.05 9.97 -13.85
C PRO A 2 15.95 11.24 -12.99
N ILE A 3 14.94 11.32 -12.14
CA ILE A 3 14.74 12.44 -11.23
C ILE A 3 15.81 12.34 -10.15
N LYS A 4 16.90 13.10 -10.30
CA LYS A 4 17.92 13.26 -9.25
C LYS A 4 17.32 14.13 -8.12
N GLY A 5 17.22 13.57 -6.92
CA GLY A 5 17.11 14.35 -5.69
C GLY A 5 15.71 14.87 -5.33
N ALA A 6 14.68 14.04 -5.42
CA ALA A 6 13.48 14.32 -4.62
C ALA A 6 13.83 13.96 -3.17
N HIS A 7 14.36 14.94 -2.44
CA HIS A 7 14.23 15.04 -1.00
C HIS A 7 13.28 16.22 -0.78
N GLY A 8 12.16 15.99 -0.10
CA GLY A 8 11.03 16.91 0.01
C GLY A 8 9.69 16.33 -0.45
N LEU A 9 9.57 15.00 -0.52
CA LEU A 9 8.27 14.35 -0.74
C LEU A 9 7.53 14.08 0.56
N ILE A 10 8.23 14.05 1.70
CA ILE A 10 7.64 13.85 3.02
C ILE A 10 6.47 14.83 3.23
N GLY A 11 5.34 14.31 3.70
CA GLY A 11 4.09 15.03 3.92
C GLY A 11 3.22 15.21 2.68
N LYS A 12 3.66 14.77 1.50
CA LYS A 12 2.82 14.79 0.29
C LYS A 12 1.83 13.62 0.31
N GLN A 13 0.58 13.93 -0.03
CA GLN A 13 -0.42 12.92 -0.33
C GLN A 13 0.06 12.03 -1.49
N VAL A 14 -0.28 10.75 -1.45
CA VAL A 14 -0.03 9.77 -2.48
C VAL A 14 -1.36 9.25 -2.97
N ALA A 15 -1.55 9.31 -4.29
CA ALA A 15 -2.72 8.74 -4.94
C ALA A 15 -2.30 7.99 -6.19
N ASP A 16 -3.09 6.99 -6.57
CA ASP A 16 -2.87 6.27 -7.82
C ASP A 16 -3.34 7.06 -9.04
N SER A 17 -3.32 6.45 -10.24
CA SER A 17 -3.76 7.12 -11.46
C SER A 17 -5.28 7.31 -11.57
N GLU A 18 -6.07 6.59 -10.78
CA GLU A 18 -7.53 6.68 -10.72
C GLU A 18 -8.00 7.66 -9.63
N GLY A 19 -7.08 8.09 -8.76
CA GLY A 19 -7.33 9.06 -7.70
C GLY A 19 -7.55 8.43 -6.33
N VAL A 20 -7.40 7.10 -6.21
CA VAL A 20 -7.51 6.35 -4.96
C VAL A 20 -6.40 6.83 -4.02
N GLU A 21 -6.79 7.24 -2.82
CA GLU A 21 -5.87 7.76 -1.82
C GLU A 21 -5.16 6.62 -1.09
N MET A 22 -3.84 6.67 -1.11
CA MET A 22 -2.97 5.69 -0.45
C MET A 22 -2.41 6.21 0.88
N GLY A 23 -2.54 7.50 1.18
CA GLY A 23 -1.97 8.13 2.38
C GLY A 23 -0.90 9.17 2.07
N TYR A 24 0.06 9.34 2.97
CA TYR A 24 1.07 10.41 2.91
C TYR A 24 2.49 9.87 2.97
N VAL A 25 3.43 10.50 2.26
CA VAL A 25 4.84 10.10 2.35
C VAL A 25 5.37 10.38 3.76
N SER A 26 5.74 9.34 4.49
CA SER A 26 6.33 9.44 5.83
C SER A 26 7.86 9.42 5.81
N SER A 27 8.46 8.69 4.86
CA SER A 27 9.91 8.70 4.65
C SER A 27 10.27 8.48 3.18
N GLU A 28 11.47 8.87 2.79
CA GLU A 28 11.97 8.63 1.44
C GLU A 28 13.46 8.26 1.45
N ASP A 29 13.82 7.31 0.60
CA ASP A 29 15.20 6.91 0.32
C ASP A 29 15.46 6.97 -1.20
N ASP A 30 16.67 6.60 -1.64
CA ASP A 30 17.06 6.69 -3.06
C ASP A 30 16.23 5.76 -3.98
N GLN A 31 15.65 4.69 -3.43
CA GLN A 31 14.97 3.63 -4.16
C GLN A 31 13.47 3.56 -3.87
N PHE A 32 13.03 4.01 -2.69
CA PHE A 32 11.68 3.82 -2.15
C PHE A 32 11.12 5.08 -1.50
N LEU A 33 9.79 5.15 -1.46
CA LEU A 33 9.02 6.01 -0.57
C LEU A 33 8.32 5.12 0.45
N THR A 34 8.28 5.53 1.71
CA THR A 34 7.34 4.98 2.67
C THR A 34 6.13 5.91 2.73
N ILE A 35 4.97 5.33 2.56
CA ILE A 35 3.66 5.93 2.67
C ILE A 35 3.11 5.49 4.02
N ALA A 36 2.53 6.40 4.80
CA ALA A 36 1.89 6.10 6.08
C ALA A 36 0.69 7.05 6.28
N GLU A 37 0.03 6.94 7.45
CA GLU A 37 -1.08 7.82 7.84
C GLU A 37 -2.22 7.83 6.81
N GLY A 38 -2.38 6.71 6.10
CA GLY A 38 -3.43 6.47 5.13
C GLY A 38 -4.08 5.11 5.39
N PRO A 39 -5.12 4.77 4.62
CA PRO A 39 -5.89 3.56 4.84
C PRO A 39 -5.10 2.27 4.61
N VAL A 40 -4.01 2.36 3.86
CA VAL A 40 -3.10 1.25 3.60
C VAL A 40 -2.06 1.03 4.71
N GLY A 41 -2.18 1.77 5.83
CA GLY A 41 -1.17 1.84 6.87
C GLY A 41 0.18 2.27 6.33
N LYS A 42 1.25 1.60 6.78
CA LYS A 42 2.61 1.90 6.34
C LYS A 42 2.98 1.05 5.12
N LEU A 43 3.02 1.65 3.94
CA LEU A 43 3.30 1.04 2.64
C LEU A 43 4.67 1.50 2.11
N ARG A 44 5.63 0.58 1.90
CA ARG A 44 6.86 0.91 1.17
C ARG A 44 6.65 0.75 -0.35
N LEU A 45 7.04 1.74 -1.15
CA LEU A 45 6.81 1.75 -2.60
C LEU A 45 8.06 2.17 -3.37
N GLY A 46 8.45 1.40 -4.37
CA GLY A 46 9.57 1.74 -5.24
C GLY A 46 9.33 3.00 -6.08
N ARG A 47 10.33 3.89 -6.17
CA ARG A 47 10.22 5.16 -6.93
C ARG A 47 9.93 4.99 -8.42
N ARG A 48 10.16 3.79 -8.97
CA ARG A 48 9.79 3.43 -10.36
C ARG A 48 8.29 3.58 -10.63
N PHE A 49 7.44 3.42 -9.61
CA PHE A 49 5.99 3.53 -9.73
C PHE A 49 5.49 4.98 -9.67
N ILE A 50 6.36 5.96 -9.43
CA ILE A 50 5.99 7.37 -9.40
C ILE A 50 5.92 7.92 -10.82
N ALA A 51 4.75 8.46 -11.18
CA ALA A 51 4.50 9.18 -12.42
C ALA A 51 4.88 10.66 -12.28
N SER A 52 4.44 11.31 -11.21
CA SER A 52 4.77 12.71 -10.92
C SER A 52 4.72 12.99 -9.41
N SER A 53 5.31 14.10 -8.99
CA SER A 53 5.40 14.47 -7.57
C SER A 53 5.29 15.98 -7.32
N ALA A 54 4.62 16.71 -8.22
CA ALA A 54 4.58 18.16 -8.21
C ALA A 54 3.76 18.71 -7.03
N GLU A 55 2.46 18.44 -6.99
CA GLU A 55 1.57 18.84 -5.88
C GLU A 55 1.40 17.69 -4.89
N LYS A 56 0.99 16.52 -5.41
CA LYS A 56 0.95 15.23 -4.72
C LYS A 56 1.78 14.20 -5.47
N VAL A 57 2.07 13.08 -4.84
CA VAL A 57 2.71 11.93 -5.49
C VAL A 57 1.63 11.16 -6.25
N LEU A 58 1.79 11.04 -7.56
CA LEU A 58 0.91 10.27 -8.43
C LEU A 58 1.62 9.00 -8.90
N LEU A 59 0.94 7.87 -8.81
CA LEU A 59 1.46 6.59 -9.28
C LEU A 59 1.22 6.39 -10.80
N ARG A 60 1.99 5.50 -11.41
CA ARG A 60 1.98 5.21 -12.86
C ARG A 60 0.78 4.39 -13.36
N GLY A 61 -0.04 3.90 -12.46
CA GLY A 61 -1.21 3.08 -12.75
C GLY A 61 -2.08 2.94 -11.50
N PRO A 62 -3.23 2.26 -11.61
CA PRO A 62 -4.09 1.97 -10.49
C PRO A 62 -3.44 0.99 -9.52
N ALA A 63 -3.84 1.02 -8.25
CA ALA A 63 -3.28 0.15 -7.21
C ALA A 63 -3.33 -1.35 -7.61
N ARG A 64 -4.43 -1.81 -8.20
CA ARG A 64 -4.58 -3.18 -8.72
C ARG A 64 -3.49 -3.59 -9.70
N GLU A 65 -3.07 -2.70 -10.62
CA GLU A 65 -2.03 -3.00 -11.60
C GLU A 65 -0.63 -2.97 -10.99
N ILE A 66 -0.44 -2.17 -9.95
CA ILE A 66 0.84 -2.09 -9.23
C ILE A 66 1.07 -3.33 -8.38
N PHE A 67 0.02 -3.84 -7.73
CA PHE A 67 0.12 -4.99 -6.84
C PHE A 67 -0.09 -6.33 -7.53
N ALA A 68 -0.75 -6.38 -8.69
CA ALA A 68 -0.98 -7.63 -9.42
C ALA A 68 0.31 -8.41 -9.67
N GLY A 69 0.28 -9.71 -9.36
CA GLY A 69 1.40 -10.63 -9.54
C GLY A 69 2.44 -10.59 -8.42
N LEU A 70 2.24 -9.78 -7.38
CA LEU A 70 3.14 -9.74 -6.23
C LEU A 70 2.77 -10.80 -5.18
N ASN A 71 3.77 -11.32 -4.48
CA ASN A 71 3.61 -12.30 -3.42
C ASN A 71 3.12 -11.64 -2.13
N VAL A 72 2.16 -12.21 -1.42
CA VAL A 72 1.66 -11.70 -0.15
C VAL A 72 2.16 -12.60 0.98
N VAL A 73 2.66 -11.99 2.04
CA VAL A 73 3.15 -12.67 3.24
C VAL A 73 2.49 -12.05 4.48
N ASP A 74 2.03 -12.89 5.39
CA ASP A 74 1.34 -12.46 6.60
C ASP A 74 2.29 -12.01 7.73
N ASN A 75 1.71 -11.52 8.82
CA ASN A 75 2.43 -11.09 10.03
C ASN A 75 3.32 -12.18 10.67
N GLN A 76 3.00 -13.46 10.45
CA GLN A 76 3.78 -14.61 10.92
C GLN A 76 4.93 -14.98 9.97
N GLY A 77 4.98 -14.40 8.77
CA GLY A 77 5.96 -14.70 7.73
C GLY A 77 5.53 -15.86 6.83
N GLU A 78 4.26 -16.24 6.84
CA GLU A 78 3.68 -17.27 5.99
C GLU A 78 3.23 -16.68 4.66
N PHE A 79 3.53 -17.40 3.56
CA PHE A 79 3.08 -17.01 2.23
C PHE A 79 1.58 -17.26 2.09
N LEU A 80 0.83 -16.21 1.74
CA LEU A 80 -0.63 -16.26 1.58
C LEU A 80 -1.07 -16.47 0.13
N GLY A 81 -0.26 -16.06 -0.85
CA GLY A 81 -0.61 -16.17 -2.26
C GLY A 81 -0.08 -15.05 -3.13
N ILE A 82 -0.58 -14.98 -4.37
CA ILE A 82 -0.22 -13.98 -5.36
C ILE A 82 -1.39 -13.03 -5.58
N VAL A 83 -1.18 -11.72 -5.49
CA VAL A 83 -2.23 -10.73 -5.76
C VAL A 83 -2.76 -10.88 -7.19
N ARG A 84 -4.08 -10.99 -7.31
CA ARG A 84 -4.80 -10.99 -8.59
C ARG A 84 -5.60 -9.71 -8.79
N ASP A 85 -6.14 -9.17 -7.72
CA ASP A 85 -6.93 -7.94 -7.75
C ASP A 85 -6.90 -7.22 -6.39
N THR A 86 -7.48 -6.02 -6.34
CA THR A 86 -7.69 -5.25 -5.11
C THR A 86 -9.17 -5.05 -4.84
N MET A 87 -9.56 -4.95 -3.58
CA MET A 87 -10.89 -4.54 -3.17
C MET A 87 -10.83 -3.20 -2.45
N GLU A 88 -11.75 -2.33 -2.86
CA GLU A 88 -11.87 -0.97 -2.35
C GLU A 88 -13.22 -0.82 -1.66
N THR A 89 -13.22 -0.15 -0.51
CA THR A 89 -14.42 0.24 0.24
C THR A 89 -14.39 1.76 0.39
N GLU A 90 -15.43 2.46 -0.06
CA GLU A 90 -15.49 3.95 -0.01
C GLU A 90 -14.29 4.65 -0.69
N ASP A 91 -13.91 4.20 -1.88
CA ASP A 91 -12.77 4.71 -2.69
C ASP A 91 -11.41 4.60 -1.97
N VAL A 92 -11.34 3.68 -1.02
CA VAL A 92 -10.17 3.41 -0.18
C VAL A 92 -9.81 1.93 -0.30
N LEU A 93 -8.52 1.63 -0.52
CA LEU A 93 -8.02 0.27 -0.57
C LEU A 93 -8.18 -0.41 0.80
N ASP A 94 -8.93 -1.51 0.83
CA ASP A 94 -9.32 -2.23 2.06
C ASP A 94 -8.69 -3.63 2.15
N SER A 95 -8.67 -4.35 1.02
CA SER A 95 -8.22 -5.74 0.98
C SER A 95 -7.63 -6.12 -0.38
N LEU A 96 -6.88 -7.21 -0.40
CA LEU A 96 -6.33 -7.82 -1.60
C LEU A 96 -7.05 -9.12 -1.92
N LEU A 97 -7.29 -9.35 -3.20
CA LEU A 97 -7.74 -10.64 -3.69
C LEU A 97 -6.50 -11.42 -4.16
N VAL A 98 -6.16 -12.50 -3.45
CA VAL A 98 -4.98 -13.33 -3.69
C VAL A 98 -5.36 -14.70 -4.21
N GLU A 99 -4.53 -15.28 -5.08
CA GLU A 99 -4.59 -16.68 -5.47
C GLU A 99 -3.58 -17.47 -4.64
N ASP A 100 -4.05 -18.43 -3.86
CA ASP A 100 -3.20 -19.25 -3.01
C ASP A 100 -2.45 -20.36 -3.79
N GLU A 101 -1.64 -21.17 -3.10
CA GLU A 101 -0.91 -22.28 -3.73
C GLU A 101 -1.84 -23.38 -4.32
N GLY A 102 -3.08 -23.47 -3.85
CA GLY A 102 -4.12 -24.36 -4.36
C GLY A 102 -4.86 -23.81 -5.59
N GLY A 103 -4.62 -22.56 -5.97
CA GLY A 103 -5.37 -21.86 -7.01
C GLY A 103 -6.73 -21.35 -6.54
N GLU A 104 -6.97 -21.30 -5.22
CA GLU A 104 -8.17 -20.72 -4.62
C GLU A 104 -8.02 -19.21 -4.48
N MET A 105 -9.11 -18.48 -4.75
CA MET A 105 -9.16 -17.03 -4.59
C MET A 105 -9.57 -16.68 -3.16
N VAL A 106 -8.68 -16.01 -2.43
CA VAL A 106 -8.85 -15.64 -1.03
C VAL A 106 -8.80 -14.12 -0.89
N SER A 107 -9.66 -13.56 -0.04
CA SER A 107 -9.62 -12.14 0.32
C SER A 107 -8.76 -11.98 1.58
N VAL A 108 -7.77 -11.09 1.53
CA VAL A 108 -6.86 -10.81 2.64
C VAL A 108 -6.97 -9.33 3.01
N LEU A 109 -7.30 -9.05 4.26
CA LEU A 109 -7.37 -7.69 4.80
C LEU A 109 -5.95 -7.12 4.88
N LEU A 110 -5.78 -5.83 4.57
CA LEU A 110 -4.45 -5.23 4.61
C LEU A 110 -3.79 -5.34 5.99
N GLU A 111 -4.57 -5.29 7.08
CA GLU A 111 -4.06 -5.38 8.46
C GLU A 111 -3.38 -6.70 8.82
N ASP A 112 -3.73 -7.77 8.10
CA ASP A 112 -3.16 -9.11 8.29
C ASP A 112 -1.87 -9.32 7.48
N ILE A 113 -1.55 -8.39 6.58
CA ILE A 113 -0.40 -8.49 5.67
C ILE A 113 0.81 -7.81 6.29
N LYS A 114 1.94 -8.51 6.24
CA LYS A 114 3.25 -7.97 6.62
C LYS A 114 4.01 -7.41 5.44
N THR A 115 4.02 -8.14 4.33
CA THR A 115 4.74 -7.73 3.12
C THR A 115 4.01 -8.16 1.86
N ILE A 116 4.12 -7.34 0.82
CA ILE A 116 3.76 -7.68 -0.56
C ILE A 116 5.07 -7.68 -1.39
N ASP A 117 5.69 -8.85 -1.53
CA ASP A 117 7.01 -9.04 -2.14
C ASP A 117 8.13 -8.28 -1.37
N GLU A 118 9.38 -8.36 -1.85
CA GLU A 118 10.55 -7.75 -1.19
C GLU A 118 10.53 -6.20 -1.15
N TRP A 119 9.48 -5.57 -1.68
CA TRP A 119 9.46 -4.16 -2.04
C TRP A 119 8.30 -3.37 -1.42
N VAL A 120 7.37 -4.06 -0.77
CA VAL A 120 6.26 -3.48 -0.02
C VAL A 120 6.22 -4.10 1.37
N ASP A 121 6.63 -3.35 2.38
CA ASP A 121 6.25 -3.65 3.77
C ASP A 121 4.88 -3.02 4.02
N LEU A 122 3.99 -3.78 4.67
CA LEU A 122 2.75 -3.34 5.28
C LEU A 122 2.89 -3.48 6.80
N ASP A 123 2.93 -2.35 7.48
CA ASP A 123 2.89 -2.28 8.95
C ASP A 123 1.66 -1.46 9.32
N ILE A 124 0.52 -2.14 9.34
CA ILE A 124 -0.74 -1.60 9.83
C ILE A 124 -0.78 -1.94 11.31
N SER A 125 -0.54 -0.93 12.14
CA SER A 125 -0.79 -1.09 13.57
C SER A 125 -2.31 -1.15 13.76
N SER A 126 -2.82 -2.17 14.47
CA SER A 126 -4.26 -2.31 14.73
C SER A 126 -4.89 -1.10 15.46
N ASP A 127 -4.07 -0.18 15.98
CA ASP A 127 -4.51 1.09 16.58
C ASP A 127 -4.95 2.13 15.52
N ASP A 128 -4.49 2.02 14.26
CA ASP A 128 -4.78 2.99 13.20
C ASP A 128 -6.10 2.71 12.46
N VAL A 129 -6.59 1.47 12.47
CA VAL A 129 -7.85 1.06 11.79
C VAL A 129 -9.08 1.27 12.68
N TYR A 130 -8.91 1.20 14.01
CA TYR A 130 -10.01 1.32 14.99
C TYR A 130 -9.86 2.48 15.96
N GLY A 131 -9.36 3.63 15.47
CA GLY A 131 -9.33 4.88 16.23
C GLY A 131 -10.67 5.62 16.29
N LYS A 132 -11.76 4.98 16.76
CA LYS A 132 -12.94 5.59 17.46
C LYS A 132 -14.13 4.64 17.55
N GLN A 133 -14.13 3.76 18.55
CA GLN A 133 -15.32 3.64 19.39
C GLN A 133 -14.87 3.71 20.85
N GLU A 134 -14.91 4.94 21.36
CA GLU A 134 -14.77 5.21 22.79
C GLU A 134 -15.78 4.38 23.58
N SER A 135 -15.27 3.80 24.66
CA SER A 135 -16.07 3.18 25.70
C SER A 135 -16.96 4.23 26.39
N GLY A 136 -18.25 3.92 26.49
CA GLY A 136 -19.20 4.50 27.45
C GLY A 136 -20.43 3.59 27.40
N GLY A 137 -20.77 2.82 28.43
CA GLY A 137 -21.13 3.30 29.75
C GLY A 137 -22.64 3.16 29.88
#